data_AF-E8V4R5-F1
#
_entry.id   AF-E8V4R5-F1
#
_cell.length_a   1.000
_cell.length_b   1.000
_cell.length_c   1.000
_cell.angle_alpha   90.00
_cell.angle_beta   90.00
_cell.angle_gamma   90.00
#
_symmetry.space_group_name_H-M   'P 1'
#
loop_
_entity.id
_entity.type
_entity.pdbx_description
1 polymer ?
#
loop_
_entity_poly.entity_id
_entity_poly.type
_entity_poly.pdbx_seq_one_letter_code
_entity_poly.pdbx_strand_id
1 'polypeptide(L)'
;MKIFLFVLAATILEATGDAVLRVALHHPSLPIRIALFVFGGALLTAYGTSLNLAPVEFAAVTGMYIATLFVVFQVTNYLFFRATPTLPVLVGGTLIVTGGLIVSLWR
;
A
#
# COMPACT_ATOMS: atom_id res chain seq x y z
N MET A 1 13.19 -9.65 -10.42
CA MET A 1 13.49 -8.24 -10.07
C MET A 1 12.48 -7.24 -10.64
N LYS A 2 12.14 -7.27 -11.94
CA LYS A 2 11.17 -6.33 -12.55
C LYS A 2 9.77 -6.37 -11.91
N ILE A 3 9.26 -7.57 -11.63
CA ILE A 3 7.93 -7.76 -11.00
C ILE A 3 7.89 -7.19 -9.57
N PHE A 4 8.95 -7.40 -8.78
CA PHE A 4 9.01 -6.87 -7.42
C PHE A 4 9.03 -5.34 -7.38
N LEU A 5 9.83 -4.70 -8.24
CA LEU A 5 9.87 -3.24 -8.35
C LEU A 5 8.50 -2.68 -8.74
N PHE A 6 7.78 -3.38 -9.61
CA PHE A 6 6.44 -3.01 -10.01
C PHE A 6 5.45 -3.09 -8.83
N VAL A 7 5.46 -4.20 -8.09
CA VAL A 7 4.65 -4.38 -6.88
C VAL A 7 4.99 -3.33 -5.83
N LEU A 8 6.27 -3.02 -5.65
CA LEU A 8 6.71 -1.98 -4.72
C LEU A 8 6.19 -0.60 -5.13
N ALA A 9 6.29 -0.23 -6.41
CA ALA A 9 5.74 1.02 -6.91
C ALA A 9 4.22 1.09 -6.72
N ALA A 10 3.50 0.00 -7.03
CA ALA A 10 2.06 -0.09 -6.86
C ALA A 10 1.65 0.09 -5.38
N THR A 11 2.31 -0.61 -4.47
CA THR A 11 2.03 -0.52 -3.02
C THR A 11 2.39 0.84 -2.42
N ILE A 12 3.42 1.53 -2.94
CA ILE A 12 3.72 2.92 -2.54
C ILE A 12 2.61 3.87 -2.98
N LEU A 13 2.14 3.75 -4.22
CA LEU A 13 1.02 4.56 -4.72
C LEU A 13 -0.24 4.35 -3.89
N GLU A 14 -0.55 3.09 -3.60
CA GLU A 14 -1.71 2.71 -2.77
C GLU A 14 -1.60 3.28 -1.36
N ALA A 15 -0.51 2.98 -0.65
CA ALA A 15 -0.34 3.42 0.73
C ALA A 15 -0.31 4.95 0.87
N THR A 16 0.34 5.64 -0.08
CA THR A 16 0.38 7.11 -0.09
C THR A 16 -0.99 7.68 -0.42
N GLY A 17 -1.72 7.10 -1.37
CA GLY A 17 -3.09 7.47 -1.72
C GLY A 17 -4.01 7.40 -0.51
N ASP A 18 -3.97 6.29 0.23
CA ASP A 18 -4.77 6.11 1.45
C ASP A 18 -4.40 7.10 2.55
N ALA A 19 -3.10 7.38 2.74
CA ALA A 19 -2.65 8.38 3.70
C ALA A 19 -3.17 9.77 3.34
N VAL A 20 -3.09 10.16 2.05
CA VAL A 20 -3.60 11.44 1.54
C VAL A 20 -5.11 11.54 1.74
N LEU A 21 -5.88 10.49 1.41
CA LEU A 21 -7.33 10.49 1.64
C LEU A 21 -7.69 10.60 3.11
N ARG A 22 -6.94 9.95 4.00
CA ARG A 22 -7.11 10.08 5.46
C ARG A 22 -6.87 11.51 5.92
N VAL A 23 -5.84 12.18 5.40
CA VAL A 23 -5.59 13.61 5.69
C VAL A 23 -6.74 14.47 5.15
N ALA A 24 -7.21 14.20 3.93
CA ALA A 24 -8.33 14.93 3.31
C ALA A 24 -9.60 14.89 4.17
N LEU A 25 -9.94 13.72 4.73
CA LEU A 25 -11.13 13.52 5.57
C LEU A 25 -11.15 14.41 6.82
N HIS A 26 -9.98 14.72 7.38
CA HIS A 26 -9.84 15.48 8.62
C HIS A 26 -9.42 16.94 8.39
N HIS A 27 -9.20 17.35 7.14
CA HIS A 27 -8.71 18.70 6.83
C HIS A 27 -9.85 19.73 6.94
N PRO A 28 -9.67 20.83 7.71
CA PRO A 28 -10.74 21.80 7.95
C PRO A 28 -11.06 22.69 6.74
N SER A 29 -10.07 22.99 5.90
CA SER A 29 -10.26 23.81 4.69
C SER A 29 -10.86 23.00 3.54
N LEU A 30 -12.02 23.43 3.04
CA LEU A 30 -12.75 22.77 1.95
C LEU A 30 -11.97 22.74 0.62
N PRO A 31 -11.35 23.84 0.14
CA PRO A 31 -10.54 23.79 -1.09
C PRO A 31 -9.37 22.81 -1.00
N ILE A 32 -8.66 22.79 0.13
CA ILE A 32 -7.53 21.88 0.35
C ILE A 32 -8.03 20.45 0.43
N ARG A 33 -9.15 20.22 1.12
CA ARG A 33 -9.79 18.90 1.20
C ARG A 33 -10.13 18.35 -0.18
N ILE A 34 -10.75 19.13 -1.06
CA ILE A 34 -11.06 18.72 -2.44
C ILE A 34 -9.76 18.38 -3.20
N ALA A 35 -8.74 19.24 -3.10
CA ALA A 35 -7.46 19.00 -3.77
C ALA A 35 -6.81 17.68 -3.29
N LEU A 36 -6.81 17.41 -1.99
CA LEU A 36 -6.30 16.17 -1.42
C LEU A 36 -7.12 14.95 -1.84
N PHE A 37 -8.45 15.05 -1.93
CA PHE A 37 -9.30 13.97 -2.44
C PHE A 37 -8.99 13.64 -3.90
N VAL A 38 -8.85 14.66 -4.74
CA VAL A 38 -8.49 14.48 -6.16
C VAL A 38 -7.11 13.85 -6.28
N PHE A 39 -6.13 14.34 -5.51
CA PHE A 39 -4.77 13.81 -5.54
C PHE A 39 -4.69 12.36 -5.03
N GLY A 40 -5.27 12.07 -3.86
CA GLY A 40 -5.30 10.71 -3.30
C GLY A 40 -6.07 9.73 -4.19
N GLY A 41 -7.19 10.17 -4.76
CA GLY A 41 -7.96 9.40 -5.75
C GLY A 41 -7.13 9.08 -7.00
N ALA A 42 -6.41 10.06 -7.54
CA ALA A 42 -5.55 9.84 -8.70
C ALA A 42 -4.44 8.82 -8.42
N LEU A 43 -3.82 8.86 -7.23
CA LEU A 43 -2.82 7.86 -6.82
C LEU A 43 -3.40 6.45 -6.76
N LEU A 44 -4.59 6.29 -6.16
CA LEU A 44 -5.28 5.00 -6.07
C LEU A 44 -5.72 4.49 -7.44
N THR A 45 -6.23 5.36 -8.31
CA THR A 45 -6.55 5.00 -9.70
C THR A 45 -5.31 4.57 -10.45
N ALA A 46 -4.18 5.27 -10.29
CA ALA A 46 -2.91 4.91 -10.93
C ALA A 46 -2.40 3.54 -10.46
N TYR A 47 -2.47 3.27 -9.15
CA TYR A 47 -2.17 1.95 -8.57
C TYR A 47 -3.06 0.86 -9.18
N GLY A 48 -4.38 1.04 -9.13
CA GLY A 48 -5.34 0.04 -9.60
C GLY A 48 -5.21 -0.22 -11.09
N THR A 49 -4.98 0.83 -11.89
CA THR A 49 -4.73 0.71 -13.34
C THR A 49 -3.43 -0.05 -13.60
N SER A 50 -2.36 0.25 -12.86
CA SER A 50 -1.08 -0.44 -13.01
C SER A 50 -1.24 -1.93 -12.77
N LEU A 51 -1.79 -2.34 -11.61
CA LEU A 51 -1.97 -3.75 -11.29
C LEU A 51 -2.84 -4.50 -12.32
N ASN A 52 -3.91 -3.89 -12.81
CA ASN A 52 -4.81 -4.55 -13.76
C ASN A 52 -4.24 -4.64 -15.19
N LEU A 53 -3.32 -3.76 -15.57
CA LEU A 53 -2.62 -3.83 -16.86
C LEU A 53 -1.41 -4.78 -16.84
N ALA A 54 -0.97 -5.21 -15.65
CA ALA A 54 0.19 -6.07 -15.53
C ALA A 54 -0.12 -7.49 -16.05
N PRO A 55 0.70 -8.04 -16.97
CA PRO A 55 0.47 -9.37 -17.56
C PRO A 55 0.94 -10.49 -16.62
N VAL A 56 0.52 -10.44 -15.36
CA VAL A 56 0.89 -11.39 -14.31
C VAL A 56 -0.35 -12.02 -13.69
N GLU A 57 -0.30 -13.32 -13.47
CA GLU A 57 -1.29 -14.07 -12.69
C GLU A 57 -1.46 -13.41 -11.32
N PHE A 58 -2.64 -12.81 -11.09
CA PHE A 58 -2.90 -12.05 -9.87
C PHE A 58 -2.69 -12.90 -8.62
N ALA A 59 -3.11 -14.16 -8.66
CA ALA A 59 -2.93 -15.14 -7.57
C ALA A 59 -1.45 -15.35 -7.21
N ALA A 60 -0.56 -15.43 -8.21
CA ALA A 60 0.87 -15.65 -7.98
C ALA A 60 1.56 -14.42 -7.37
N VAL A 61 1.08 -13.21 -7.66
CA VAL A 61 1.67 -11.96 -7.15
C VAL A 61 1.03 -11.51 -5.83
N THR A 62 -0.19 -11.98 -5.53
CA THR A 62 -0.97 -11.57 -4.35
C THR A 62 -0.20 -11.72 -3.04
N GLY A 63 0.48 -12.84 -2.84
CA GLY A 63 1.26 -13.08 -1.62
C GLY A 63 2.36 -12.04 -1.41
N MET A 64 3.17 -11.79 -2.44
CA MET A 64 4.24 -10.79 -2.39
C MET A 64 3.69 -9.36 -2.30
N TYR A 65 2.56 -9.10 -2.96
CA TYR A 65 1.87 -7.82 -2.90
C TYR A 65 1.38 -7.51 -1.48
N ILE A 66 0.66 -8.41 -0.82
CA ILE A 66 0.14 -8.19 0.54
C ILE A 66 1.30 -7.98 1.53
N ALA A 67 2.35 -8.79 1.45
CA ALA A 67 3.53 -8.65 2.30
C ALA A 67 4.21 -7.28 2.12
N THR A 68 4.41 -6.86 0.87
CA THR A 68 5.02 -5.57 0.55
C THR A 68 4.12 -4.41 0.99
N LEU A 69 2.82 -4.51 0.70
CA LEU A 69 1.83 -3.51 1.08
C LEU A 69 1.78 -3.29 2.59
N PHE A 70 1.82 -4.36 3.37
CA PHE A 70 1.87 -4.26 4.83
C PHE A 70 3.07 -3.42 5.29
N VAL A 71 4.27 -3.73 4.79
CA VAL A 71 5.50 -3.01 5.15
C VAL A 71 5.41 -1.55 4.74
N VAL A 72 4.98 -1.29 3.51
CA VAL A 72 4.83 0.07 2.98
C VAL A 72 3.79 0.85 3.79
N PHE A 73 2.68 0.23 4.21
CA PHE A 73 1.71 0.86 5.11
C PHE A 73 2.33 1.26 6.44
N GLN A 74 3.15 0.40 7.07
CA GLN A 74 3.80 0.77 8.33
C GLN A 74 4.77 1.95 8.13
N VAL A 75 5.53 1.94 7.04
CA VAL A 75 6.45 3.05 6.70
C VAL A 75 5.66 4.34 6.46
N THR A 76 4.63 4.31 5.63
CA THR A 76 3.79 5.48 5.33
C THR A 76 3.09 5.99 6.59
N ASN A 77 2.58 5.10 7.43
CA ASN A 77 1.92 5.47 8.67
C ASN A 77 2.88 6.19 9.64
N TYR A 78 4.12 5.72 9.71
CA TYR A 78 5.18 6.38 10.47
C TYR A 78 5.57 7.73 9.87
N LEU A 79 5.71 7.85 8.55
CA LEU A 79 6.11 9.10 7.89
C LEU A 79 5.05 10.19 7.98
N PHE A 80 3.77 9.84 7.74
CA PHE A 80 2.67 10.81 7.72
C PHE A 80 2.11 11.12 9.10
N PHE A 81 1.98 10.10 9.96
CA PHE A 81 1.25 10.23 11.22
C PHE A 81 2.14 10.04 12.45
N ARG A 82 3.45 9.76 12.28
CA ARG A 82 4.40 9.47 13.38
C ARG A 82 3.92 8.33 14.30
N ALA A 83 3.04 7.48 13.79
CA ALA A 83 2.49 6.35 14.52
C ALA A 83 3.42 5.15 14.39
N THR A 84 3.84 4.59 15.52
CA THR A 84 4.63 3.36 15.56
C THR A 84 3.73 2.13 15.64
N PRO A 85 4.12 1.02 15.00
CA PRO A 85 3.35 -0.22 15.06
C PRO A 85 3.31 -0.75 16.49
N THR A 86 2.11 -1.15 16.94
CA THR A 86 1.90 -1.79 18.24
C THR A 86 2.35 -3.25 18.20
N LEU A 87 2.52 -3.87 19.36
CA LEU A 87 2.94 -5.27 19.46
C LEU A 87 2.02 -6.23 18.67
N PRO A 88 0.68 -6.11 18.71
CA PRO A 88 -0.20 -6.91 17.85
C PRO A 88 0.02 -6.71 16.35
N VAL A 89 0.31 -5.48 15.92
CA VAL A 89 0.61 -5.17 14.50
C VAL A 89 1.93 -5.81 14.08
N LEU A 90 2.93 -5.84 14.97
CA LEU A 90 4.20 -6.51 14.68
C LEU A 90 4.01 -8.03 14.57
N VAL A 91 3.34 -8.66 15.54
CA VAL A 91 3.09 -10.11 15.50
C VAL A 91 2.24 -10.49 14.29
N GLY A 92 1.11 -9.84 14.08
CA GLY A 92 0.27 -10.06 12.90
C GLY A 92 1.01 -9.78 11.60
N GLY A 93 1.80 -8.70 11.57
CA GLY A 93 2.66 -8.33 10.44
C GLY A 93 3.68 -9.38 10.07
N THR A 94 4.34 -9.98 11.06
CA THR A 94 5.29 -11.08 10.80
C THR A 94 4.60 -12.29 10.17
N LEU A 95 3.37 -12.62 10.60
CA LEU A 95 2.58 -13.69 10.00
C LEU A 95 2.17 -13.35 8.56
N ILE A 96 1.77 -12.12 8.28
CA ILE A 96 1.43 -11.65 6.93
C ILE A 96 2.64 -11.77 5.99
N VAL A 97 3.81 -11.26 6.42
CA VAL A 97 5.03 -11.32 5.62
C VAL A 97 5.46 -12.76 5.39
N THR A 98 5.40 -13.61 6.43
CA THR A 98 5.74 -15.03 6.32
C THR A 98 4.80 -15.75 5.36
N GLY A 99 3.48 -15.53 5.47
CA GLY A 99 2.49 -16.09 4.55
C GLY A 99 2.71 -15.64 3.11
N GLY A 100 3.02 -14.35 2.90
CA GLY A 100 3.33 -13.83 1.57
C GLY A 100 4.60 -14.41 0.96
N LEU A 101 5.64 -14.64 1.78
CA LEU A 101 6.86 -15.33 1.35
C LEU A 101 6.60 -16.79 0.98
N ILE A 102 5.77 -17.50 1.76
CA ILE A 102 5.37 -18.88 1.43
C ILE A 102 4.67 -18.90 0.07
N VAL A 103 3.64 -18.07 -0.13
CA VAL A 103 2.92 -18.01 -1.41
C VAL A 103 3.83 -17.67 -2.58
N SER A 104 4.83 -16.81 -2.37
CA SER A 104 5.73 -16.36 -3.44
C SER A 104 6.90 -17.30 -3.73
N LEU A 105 7.37 -18.07 -2.74
CA LEU A 105 8.59 -18.89 -2.86
C LEU A 105 8.28 -20.39 -2.92
N TRP A 106 7.12 -20.82 -2.45
CA TRP A 106 6.70 -22.22 -2.49
C TRP A 106 6.24 -22.58 -3.90
N ARG A 107 6.99 -23.46 -4.55
CA ARG A 107 6.68 -24.03 -5.87
C ARG A 107 5.99 -25.38 -5.72
#